data_AF-A0A1Z4BY20-F1
#
_entry.id   AF-A0A1Z4BY20-F1
#
_cell.length_a   1.000
_cell.length_b   1.000
_cell.length_c   1.000
_cell.angle_alpha   90.00
_cell.angle_beta   90.00
_cell.angle_gamma   90.00
#
_symmetry.space_group_name_H-M   'P 1'
#
loop_
_entity.id
_entity.type
_entity.pdbx_description
1 polymer ?
#
loop_
_entity_poly.entity_id
_entity_poly.type
_entity_poly.pdbx_seq_one_letter_code
_entity_poly.pdbx_strand_id
1 'polypeptide(L)'
;MKTMITGDSHAGALKKGLDILIAQENWPTAQEMKITRIDGANNLLVPYFVDRGDRAELIYQKYVKSLPVTAEEGHYDYYGLCAPLHASNLWRKQNYWPGFTPFADKADGDQGLIPVSTALLKQAVFQEQAYTIQLLQLLQRVGVKLFVVEAPRPFRHHKILSKVPPETVMYIDTFYKNLIKEWLTSKDIAIIEVPKECYDEEGFMLDQFRGRSETDMLHGNEEFGVLMIHEVLKFLQSKS
;
A
#
# COMPACT_ATOMS: atom_id res chain seq x y z
N MET A 1 -0.65 -8.52 22.70
CA MET A 1 -0.89 -7.28 21.93
C MET A 1 -1.86 -7.62 20.80
N LYS A 2 -2.83 -6.74 20.56
CA LYS A 2 -3.91 -6.93 19.59
C LYS A 2 -3.78 -5.94 18.45
N THR A 3 -3.61 -6.43 17.22
CA THR A 3 -3.34 -5.61 16.03
C THR A 3 -4.37 -5.87 14.94
N MET A 4 -4.86 -4.79 14.32
CA MET A 4 -5.70 -4.85 13.12
C MET A 4 -4.89 -4.36 11.93
N ILE A 5 -4.84 -5.11 10.84
CA ILE A 5 -4.32 -4.63 9.56
C ILE A 5 -5.47 -4.55 8.56
N THR A 6 -5.60 -3.42 7.90
CA THR A 6 -6.63 -3.20 6.89
C THR A 6 -6.13 -2.36 5.72
N GLY A 7 -6.99 -2.06 4.74
CA GLY A 7 -6.61 -1.29 3.55
C GLY A 7 -7.21 -1.85 2.27
N ASP A 8 -6.44 -1.82 1.20
CA ASP A 8 -6.87 -2.28 -0.11
C ASP A 8 -6.76 -3.81 -0.28
N SER A 9 -6.75 -4.28 -1.53
CA SER A 9 -6.65 -5.70 -1.87
C SER A 9 -5.32 -6.36 -1.45
N HIS A 10 -4.24 -5.60 -1.21
CA HIS A 10 -2.93 -6.11 -0.78
C HIS A 10 -2.96 -6.71 0.63
N ALA A 11 -3.89 -6.29 1.49
CA ALA A 11 -4.15 -6.95 2.76
C ALA A 11 -4.48 -8.45 2.59
N GLY A 12 -4.93 -8.86 1.40
CA GLY A 12 -5.15 -10.27 1.06
C GLY A 12 -3.89 -11.13 1.08
N ALA A 13 -2.76 -10.64 0.59
CA ALA A 13 -1.49 -11.37 0.62
C ALA A 13 -1.01 -11.55 2.07
N LEU A 14 -1.10 -10.48 2.87
CA LEU A 14 -0.76 -10.50 4.29
C LEU A 14 -1.63 -11.49 5.08
N LYS A 15 -2.94 -11.52 4.81
CA LYS A 15 -3.85 -12.49 5.44
C LYS A 15 -3.44 -13.93 5.15
N LYS A 16 -3.10 -14.25 3.88
CA LYS A 16 -2.61 -15.58 3.51
C LYS A 16 -1.29 -15.91 4.22
N GLY A 17 -0.37 -14.96 4.31
CA GLY A 17 0.89 -15.14 5.03
C GLY A 17 0.69 -15.43 6.52
N LEU A 18 -0.18 -14.65 7.18
CA LEU A 18 -0.55 -14.89 8.57
C LEU A 18 -1.19 -16.28 8.77
N ASP A 19 -2.11 -16.67 7.87
CA ASP A 19 -2.77 -17.98 7.95
C ASP A 19 -1.77 -19.14 7.84
N ILE A 20 -0.76 -19.02 6.97
CA ILE A 20 0.32 -20.01 6.84
C ILE A 20 1.12 -20.09 8.14
N LEU A 21 1.52 -18.96 8.72
CA LEU A 21 2.30 -18.93 9.96
C LEU A 21 1.54 -19.54 11.14
N ILE A 22 0.24 -19.26 11.24
CA ILE A 22 -0.63 -19.87 12.26
C ILE A 22 -0.73 -21.38 12.04
N ALA A 23 -1.00 -21.83 10.81
CA ALA A 23 -1.13 -23.25 10.49
C ALA A 23 0.16 -24.06 10.72
N GLN A 24 1.32 -23.41 10.64
CA GLN A 24 2.64 -24.00 10.89
C GLN A 24 3.10 -23.86 12.35
N GLU A 25 2.25 -23.34 13.25
CA GLU A 25 2.61 -23.06 14.66
C GLU A 25 3.80 -22.09 14.83
N ASN A 26 4.10 -21.30 13.79
CA ASN A 26 5.19 -20.32 13.74
C ASN A 26 4.72 -18.90 14.11
N TRP A 27 3.48 -18.75 14.62
CA TRP A 27 2.92 -17.49 15.08
C TRP A 27 2.91 -17.39 16.61
N PRO A 28 3.43 -16.30 17.22
CA PRO A 28 3.45 -16.18 18.68
C PRO A 28 2.04 -16.12 19.30
N THR A 29 1.77 -16.98 20.28
CA THR A 29 0.47 -17.05 20.98
C THR A 29 0.09 -15.76 21.71
N ALA A 30 1.07 -14.94 22.10
CA ALA A 30 0.84 -13.64 22.76
C ALA A 30 0.40 -12.50 21.80
N GLN A 31 0.35 -12.77 20.49
CA GLN A 31 0.00 -11.80 19.45
C GLN A 31 -1.35 -12.15 18.82
N GLU A 32 -2.34 -11.29 19.00
CA GLU A 32 -3.63 -11.38 18.30
C GLU A 32 -3.58 -10.45 17.08
N MET A 33 -3.70 -11.00 15.88
CA MET A 33 -3.71 -10.20 14.65
C MET A 33 -4.94 -10.51 13.81
N LYS A 34 -5.69 -9.46 13.46
CA LYS A 34 -6.78 -9.53 12.48
C LYS A 34 -6.36 -8.78 11.22
N ILE A 35 -6.53 -9.44 10.07
CA ILE A 35 -6.28 -8.81 8.76
C ILE A 35 -7.55 -8.89 7.93
N THR A 36 -8.04 -7.75 7.48
CA THR A 36 -9.22 -7.66 6.63
C THR A 36 -9.11 -6.50 5.67
N ARG A 37 -9.66 -6.63 4.47
CA ARG A 37 -9.68 -5.53 3.50
C ARG A 37 -10.82 -4.56 3.80
N ILE A 38 -10.66 -3.30 3.41
CA ILE A 38 -11.77 -2.36 3.23
C ILE A 38 -12.40 -2.64 1.88
N ASP A 39 -11.62 -2.54 0.81
CA ASP A 39 -12.05 -2.81 -0.57
C ASP A 39 -10.84 -2.94 -1.52
N GLY A 40 -11.02 -2.89 -2.84
CA GLY A 40 -9.94 -2.74 -3.81
C GLY A 40 -9.45 -1.30 -3.95
N ALA A 41 -8.20 -1.11 -4.41
CA ALA A 41 -7.54 0.20 -4.47
C ALA A 41 -8.35 1.29 -5.20
N ASN A 42 -9.07 0.94 -6.27
CA ASN A 42 -9.91 1.91 -7.01
C ASN A 42 -11.05 2.49 -6.17
N ASN A 43 -11.61 1.71 -5.25
CA ASN A 43 -12.73 2.14 -4.41
C ASN A 43 -12.26 3.03 -3.25
N LEU A 44 -10.95 3.06 -2.98
CA LEU A 44 -10.35 3.96 -2.00
C LEU A 44 -10.04 5.37 -2.58
N LEU A 45 -10.21 5.55 -3.90
CA LEU A 45 -9.99 6.83 -4.59
C LEU A 45 -11.21 7.77 -4.52
N VAL A 46 -12.34 7.29 -4.01
CA VAL A 46 -13.59 8.02 -3.84
C VAL A 46 -13.97 8.04 -2.36
N PRO A 47 -14.90 8.92 -1.91
CA PRO A 47 -15.35 8.87 -0.52
C PRO A 47 -15.83 7.46 -0.15
N TYR A 48 -15.16 6.82 0.80
CA TYR A 48 -15.47 5.45 1.23
C TYR A 48 -15.79 5.34 2.73
N PHE A 49 -15.72 6.45 3.46
CA PHE A 49 -16.10 6.53 4.86
C PHE A 49 -16.68 7.90 5.23
N VAL A 50 -17.39 7.95 6.34
CA VAL A 50 -17.88 9.16 7.00
C VAL A 50 -17.14 9.31 8.33
N ASP A 51 -16.53 10.46 8.56
CA ASP A 51 -15.96 10.82 9.86
C ASP A 51 -17.11 11.10 10.85
N ARG A 52 -17.21 10.31 11.92
CA ARG A 52 -18.19 10.46 13.01
C ARG A 52 -17.60 11.11 14.27
N GLY A 53 -16.38 11.62 14.20
CA GLY A 53 -15.66 12.20 15.32
C GLY A 53 -14.77 11.18 16.02
N ASP A 54 -15.38 10.10 16.51
CA ASP A 54 -14.76 8.99 17.27
C ASP A 54 -14.43 7.77 16.40
N ARG A 55 -14.98 7.70 15.18
CA ARG A 55 -14.77 6.62 14.23
C ARG A 55 -15.01 7.03 12.77
N ALA A 56 -14.43 6.28 11.87
CA ALA A 56 -14.77 6.19 10.47
C ALA A 56 -15.90 5.18 10.33
N GLU A 57 -17.05 5.60 9.82
CA GLU A 57 -18.11 4.69 9.38
C GLU A 57 -17.94 4.41 7.89
N LEU A 58 -17.70 3.16 7.50
CA LEU A 58 -17.44 2.82 6.10
C LEU A 58 -18.74 2.78 5.30
N ILE A 59 -18.75 3.46 4.15
CA ILE A 59 -19.92 3.59 3.27
C ILE A 59 -20.21 2.26 2.57
N TYR A 60 -19.15 1.52 2.23
CA TYR A 60 -19.23 0.21 1.58
C TYR A 60 -19.03 -0.91 2.61
N GLN A 61 -20.13 -1.49 3.09
CA GLN A 61 -20.13 -2.41 4.25
C GLN A 61 -19.69 -3.85 3.92
N LYS A 62 -18.92 -4.09 2.86
CA LYS A 62 -18.66 -5.46 2.39
C LYS A 62 -17.78 -6.27 3.35
N TYR A 63 -16.86 -5.62 4.06
CA TYR A 63 -15.82 -6.32 4.84
C TYR A 63 -15.57 -5.73 6.23
N VAL A 64 -15.72 -4.41 6.38
CA VAL A 64 -15.58 -3.69 7.65
C VAL A 64 -16.70 -2.67 7.71
N LYS A 65 -17.28 -2.46 8.90
CA LYS A 65 -18.33 -1.46 9.11
C LYS A 65 -17.79 -0.14 9.63
N SER A 66 -16.75 -0.17 10.49
CA SER A 66 -16.16 1.04 11.08
C SER A 66 -14.70 0.86 11.53
N LEU A 67 -13.98 1.97 11.69
CA LEU A 67 -12.59 2.06 12.20
C LEU A 67 -12.36 3.34 13.04
N PRO A 68 -11.82 3.30 14.28
CA PRO A 68 -11.63 2.10 15.06
C PRO A 68 -12.99 1.50 15.44
N VAL A 69 -12.99 0.22 15.78
CA VAL A 69 -14.19 -0.38 16.39
C VAL A 69 -14.22 0.12 17.84
N THR A 70 -15.18 1.00 18.15
CA THR A 70 -15.25 1.80 19.38
C THR A 70 -15.68 1.03 20.63
N ALA A 71 -15.85 -0.29 20.55
CA ALA A 71 -16.21 -1.11 21.70
C ALA A 71 -14.98 -1.79 22.29
N GLU A 72 -14.97 -2.00 23.62
CA GLU A 72 -13.99 -2.87 24.30
C GLU A 72 -13.90 -4.23 23.59
N GLU A 73 -15.04 -4.75 23.11
CA GLU A 73 -15.10 -5.82 22.11
C GLU A 73 -14.64 -5.32 20.73
N GLY A 74 -13.34 -5.38 20.49
CA GLY A 74 -12.74 -5.01 19.20
C GLY A 74 -11.76 -3.85 19.26
N HIS A 75 -11.39 -3.38 20.44
CA HIS A 75 -10.23 -2.51 20.60
C HIS A 75 -8.96 -3.21 20.09
N TYR A 76 -8.08 -2.45 19.43
CA TYR A 76 -6.77 -2.90 18.96
C TYR A 76 -5.72 -1.92 19.46
N ASP A 77 -4.61 -2.44 19.97
CA ASP A 77 -3.45 -1.67 20.41
C ASP A 77 -2.79 -0.93 19.23
N TYR A 78 -2.82 -1.55 18.04
CA TYR A 78 -2.27 -1.01 16.80
C TYR A 78 -3.20 -1.22 15.60
N TYR A 79 -3.16 -0.25 14.68
CA TYR A 79 -3.82 -0.29 13.38
C TYR A 79 -2.78 -0.14 12.26
N GLY A 80 -2.67 -1.17 11.43
CA GLY A 80 -1.87 -1.19 10.21
C GLY A 80 -2.72 -0.87 8.98
N LEU A 81 -2.23 -0.01 8.08
CA LEU A 81 -2.88 0.26 6.79
C LEU A 81 -2.03 -0.17 5.58
N CYS A 82 -2.64 -0.92 4.67
CA CYS A 82 -2.08 -1.38 3.40
C CYS A 82 -2.82 -0.71 2.24
N ALA A 83 -2.50 0.55 1.95
CA ALA A 83 -3.12 1.33 0.89
C ALA A 83 -2.28 2.54 0.48
N PRO A 84 -1.68 3.31 1.43
CA PRO A 84 -1.02 4.57 1.07
C PRO A 84 0.16 4.42 0.12
N LEU A 85 0.82 3.26 0.11
CA LEU A 85 2.06 3.01 -0.62
C LEU A 85 1.88 2.11 -1.87
N HIS A 86 0.68 2.12 -2.46
CA HIS A 86 0.38 1.37 -3.68
C HIS A 86 0.19 2.32 -4.88
N ALA A 87 1.28 2.61 -5.60
CA ALA A 87 1.32 3.62 -6.66
C ALA A 87 0.70 3.16 -8.01
N SER A 88 0.17 1.94 -8.10
CA SER A 88 -0.15 1.36 -9.41
C SER A 88 -1.21 2.12 -10.17
N ASN A 89 -2.16 2.74 -9.48
CA ASN A 89 -3.18 3.56 -10.11
C ASN A 89 -2.61 4.74 -10.89
N LEU A 90 -1.44 5.26 -10.51
CA LEU A 90 -0.81 6.37 -11.18
C LEU A 90 -0.03 5.90 -12.42
N TRP A 91 0.82 4.88 -12.30
CA TRP A 91 1.68 4.43 -13.40
C TRP A 91 1.00 3.47 -14.39
N ARG A 92 -0.07 2.75 -14.00
CA ARG A 92 -0.71 1.74 -14.88
C ARG A 92 -1.71 2.30 -15.91
N LYS A 93 -1.92 3.62 -15.93
CA LYS A 93 -2.88 4.28 -16.82
C LYS A 93 -2.36 4.28 -18.25
N GLN A 94 -2.87 3.33 -19.05
CA GLN A 94 -2.43 3.10 -20.43
C GLN A 94 -2.65 4.28 -21.40
N ASN A 95 -3.45 5.27 -21.02
CA ASN A 95 -3.76 6.42 -21.88
C ASN A 95 -2.91 7.66 -21.58
N TYR A 96 -1.98 7.58 -20.62
CA TYR A 96 -1.13 8.70 -20.24
C TYR A 96 0.32 8.42 -20.65
N TRP A 97 0.99 7.54 -19.91
CA TRP A 97 2.43 7.37 -20.01
C TRP A 97 3.02 6.94 -21.37
N PRO A 98 2.26 6.36 -22.32
CA PRO A 98 2.78 6.19 -23.69
C PRO A 98 3.06 7.51 -24.44
N GLY A 99 2.49 8.64 -24.01
CA GLY A 99 2.71 9.96 -24.61
C GLY A 99 3.34 10.99 -23.67
N PHE A 100 3.62 10.61 -22.41
CA PHE A 100 4.11 11.52 -21.38
C PHE A 100 5.30 10.91 -20.64
N THR A 101 6.20 11.76 -20.15
CA THR A 101 7.40 11.35 -19.41
C THR A 101 7.69 12.30 -18.24
N PRO A 102 8.25 11.84 -17.10
CA PRO A 102 8.76 12.75 -16.08
C PRO A 102 10.13 13.35 -16.44
N PHE A 103 10.77 12.88 -17.51
CA PHE A 103 12.15 13.21 -17.88
C PHE A 103 12.18 14.25 -19.01
N ALA A 104 12.69 15.46 -18.71
CA ALA A 104 12.75 16.56 -19.67
C ALA A 104 13.74 16.31 -20.82
N ASP A 105 14.86 15.63 -20.54
CA ASP A 105 15.87 15.23 -21.53
C ASP A 105 15.34 14.21 -22.54
N LYS A 106 14.26 13.50 -22.21
CA LYS A 106 13.55 12.58 -23.13
C LYS A 106 12.44 13.26 -23.93
N ALA A 107 12.14 14.52 -23.64
CA ALA A 107 11.11 15.29 -24.35
C ALA A 107 11.55 15.66 -25.78
N ASP A 108 12.85 15.81 -26.01
CA ASP A 108 13.43 16.30 -27.25
C ASP A 108 13.92 15.18 -28.21
N GLY A 109 13.54 13.92 -27.96
CA GLY A 109 13.97 12.75 -28.75
C GLY A 109 12.92 12.16 -29.72
N ASP A 110 13.34 11.16 -30.50
CA ASP A 110 12.58 10.46 -31.58
C ASP A 110 11.19 9.89 -31.18
N GLN A 111 10.83 9.87 -29.90
CA GLN A 111 9.55 9.34 -29.41
C GLN A 111 8.46 10.40 -29.19
N GLY A 112 8.78 11.71 -29.22
CA GLY A 112 7.79 12.77 -29.08
C GLY A 112 7.02 12.77 -27.75
N LEU A 113 7.64 12.32 -26.66
CA LEU A 113 7.02 12.29 -25.33
C LEU A 113 6.94 13.72 -24.73
N ILE A 114 5.83 14.03 -24.06
CA ILE A 114 5.64 15.34 -23.44
C ILE A 114 6.06 15.29 -21.96
N PRO A 115 6.92 16.21 -21.49
CA PRO A 115 7.36 16.20 -20.10
C PRO A 115 6.24 16.63 -19.15
N VAL A 116 6.12 15.94 -18.02
CA VAL A 116 5.16 16.23 -16.97
C VAL A 116 5.85 16.96 -15.82
N SER A 117 5.30 18.11 -15.43
CA SER A 117 5.79 18.85 -14.27
C SER A 117 5.74 17.99 -13.01
N THR A 118 6.83 18.01 -12.23
CA THR A 118 6.89 17.35 -10.91
C THR A 118 5.85 17.90 -9.93
N ALA A 119 5.46 19.18 -10.06
CA ALA A 119 4.40 19.78 -9.26
C ALA A 119 3.03 19.17 -9.57
N LEU A 120 2.74 18.93 -10.85
CA LEU A 120 1.52 18.23 -11.28
C LEU A 120 1.51 16.78 -10.79
N LEU A 121 2.64 16.08 -10.91
CA LEU A 121 2.76 14.71 -10.42
C LEU A 121 2.56 14.62 -8.90
N LYS A 122 3.15 15.54 -8.13
CA LYS A 122 2.94 15.66 -6.68
C LYS A 122 1.47 15.89 -6.34
N GLN A 123 0.79 16.80 -7.05
CA GLN A 123 -0.64 17.04 -6.84
C GLN A 123 -1.47 15.80 -7.13
N ALA A 124 -1.17 15.06 -8.21
CA ALA A 124 -1.85 13.81 -8.55
C ALA A 124 -1.70 12.75 -7.45
N VAL A 125 -0.50 12.59 -6.88
CA VAL A 125 -0.23 11.67 -5.76
C VAL A 125 -1.12 12.00 -4.55
N PHE A 126 -1.16 13.25 -4.11
CA PHE A 126 -1.96 13.64 -2.95
C PHE A 126 -3.47 13.60 -3.22
N GLN A 127 -3.90 13.89 -4.45
CA GLN A 127 -5.29 13.75 -4.84
C GLN A 127 -5.74 12.28 -4.81
N GLU A 128 -4.92 11.37 -5.32
CA GLU A 128 -5.20 9.93 -5.28
C GLU A 128 -5.32 9.42 -3.85
N GLN A 129 -4.50 9.95 -2.94
CA GLN A 129 -4.46 9.55 -1.53
C GLN A 129 -5.36 10.36 -0.60
N ALA A 130 -6.17 11.28 -1.11
CA ALA A 130 -6.90 12.24 -0.29
C ALA A 130 -7.76 11.56 0.81
N TYR A 131 -8.52 10.53 0.46
CA TYR A 131 -9.39 9.84 1.43
C TYR A 131 -8.60 8.93 2.38
N THR A 132 -7.55 8.27 1.91
CA THR A 132 -6.68 7.48 2.79
C THR A 132 -5.93 8.34 3.80
N ILE A 133 -5.47 9.53 3.39
CA ILE A 133 -4.89 10.53 4.28
C ILE A 133 -5.91 11.00 5.31
N GLN A 134 -7.15 11.31 4.90
CA GLN A 134 -8.21 11.70 5.83
C GLN A 134 -8.51 10.59 6.85
N LEU A 135 -8.52 9.32 6.43
CA LEU A 135 -8.69 8.19 7.34
C LEU A 135 -7.54 8.11 8.35
N LEU A 136 -6.29 8.20 7.91
CA LEU A 136 -5.12 8.18 8.80
C LEU A 136 -5.16 9.32 9.82
N GLN A 137 -5.52 10.53 9.38
CA GLN A 137 -5.68 11.69 10.26
C GLN A 137 -6.78 11.48 11.31
N LEU A 138 -7.93 10.93 10.92
CA LEU A 138 -9.02 10.57 11.82
C LEU A 138 -8.55 9.55 12.86
N LEU A 139 -7.91 8.47 12.42
CA LEU A 139 -7.40 7.43 13.31
C LEU A 139 -6.37 7.99 14.31
N GLN A 140 -5.45 8.83 13.85
CA GLN A 140 -4.47 9.48 14.72
C GLN A 140 -5.16 10.42 15.73
N ARG A 141 -6.18 11.17 15.30
CA ARG A 141 -6.98 12.06 16.16
C ARG A 141 -7.71 11.30 17.28
N VAL A 142 -8.18 10.09 16.99
CA VAL A 142 -8.82 9.20 17.97
C VAL A 142 -7.80 8.51 18.90
N GLY A 143 -6.51 8.70 18.66
CA GLY A 143 -5.43 8.24 19.54
C GLY A 143 -5.03 6.78 19.31
N VAL A 144 -5.37 6.19 18.17
CA VAL A 144 -4.87 4.84 17.84
C VAL A 144 -3.42 4.89 17.40
N LYS A 145 -2.64 3.86 17.77
CA LYS A 145 -1.26 3.71 17.29
C LYS A 145 -1.28 3.18 15.86
N LEU A 146 -0.63 3.89 14.95
CA LEU A 146 -0.70 3.61 13.51
C LEU A 146 0.64 3.14 12.95
N PHE A 147 0.54 2.25 11.97
CA PHE A 147 1.62 1.98 11.03
C PHE A 147 1.05 1.75 9.63
N VAL A 148 1.91 1.86 8.61
CA VAL A 148 1.58 1.57 7.21
C VAL A 148 2.44 0.42 6.73
N VAL A 149 1.85 -0.53 6.00
CA VAL A 149 2.58 -1.62 5.35
C VAL A 149 2.71 -1.31 3.87
N GLU A 150 3.93 -1.36 3.37
CA GLU A 150 4.23 -1.10 1.98
C GLU A 150 3.71 -2.23 1.06
N ALA A 151 3.09 -1.85 -0.06
CA ALA A 151 2.68 -2.79 -1.10
C ALA A 151 3.87 -3.14 -2.02
N PRO A 152 3.83 -4.30 -2.72
CA PRO A 152 4.84 -4.66 -3.71
C PRO A 152 5.12 -3.51 -4.69
N ARG A 153 6.38 -3.40 -5.12
CA ARG A 153 6.77 -2.58 -6.27
C ARG A 153 6.22 -3.19 -7.57
N PRO A 154 6.31 -2.47 -8.72
CA PRO A 154 5.98 -3.05 -10.01
C PRO A 154 6.75 -4.35 -10.26
N PHE A 155 6.13 -5.28 -10.96
CA PHE A 155 6.77 -6.50 -11.45
C PHE A 155 7.11 -6.38 -12.93
N ARG A 156 8.20 -7.01 -13.38
CA ARG A 156 8.67 -6.95 -14.79
C ARG A 156 7.69 -7.48 -15.82
N HIS A 157 6.86 -8.44 -15.44
CA HIS A 157 5.88 -9.03 -16.35
C HIS A 157 4.63 -8.15 -16.53
N HIS A 158 4.52 -7.00 -15.83
CA HIS A 158 3.32 -6.18 -15.90
C HIS A 158 3.11 -5.65 -17.32
N LYS A 159 1.91 -5.86 -17.89
CA LYS A 159 1.56 -5.50 -19.28
C LYS A 159 1.76 -4.03 -19.65
N ILE A 160 1.87 -3.13 -18.68
CA ILE A 160 2.17 -1.71 -18.96
C ILE A 160 3.56 -1.53 -19.58
N LEU A 161 4.51 -2.41 -19.25
CA LEU A 161 5.91 -2.31 -19.65
C LEU A 161 6.12 -2.60 -21.15
N SER A 162 5.11 -3.15 -21.84
CA SER A 162 5.13 -3.23 -23.31
C SER A 162 4.75 -1.92 -24.00
N LYS A 163 4.28 -0.92 -23.24
CA LYS A 163 3.80 0.37 -23.75
C LYS A 163 4.51 1.58 -23.15
N VAL A 164 5.10 1.42 -21.97
CA VAL A 164 5.70 2.49 -21.18
C VAL A 164 7.12 2.07 -20.81
N PRO A 165 8.12 2.95 -20.99
CA PRO A 165 9.50 2.64 -20.61
C PRO A 165 9.59 2.21 -19.12
N PRO A 166 10.30 1.12 -18.80
CA PRO A 166 10.44 0.62 -17.42
C PRO A 166 10.91 1.68 -16.42
N GLU A 167 11.85 2.53 -16.82
CA GLU A 167 12.39 3.61 -16.01
C GLU A 167 11.35 4.69 -15.67
N THR A 168 10.38 4.93 -16.56
CA THR A 168 9.25 5.84 -16.29
C THR A 168 8.36 5.26 -15.20
N VAL A 169 8.02 3.96 -15.32
CA VAL A 169 7.21 3.26 -14.31
C VAL A 169 7.88 3.28 -12.95
N MET A 170 9.17 2.93 -12.89
CA MET A 170 9.94 2.90 -11.64
C MET A 170 10.15 4.29 -11.04
N TYR A 171 10.35 5.31 -11.87
CA TYR A 171 10.41 6.69 -11.39
C TYR A 171 9.11 7.10 -10.72
N ILE A 172 7.95 6.86 -11.36
CA ILE A 172 6.65 7.24 -10.80
C ILE A 172 6.37 6.49 -9.50
N ASP A 173 6.64 5.18 -9.44
CA ASP A 173 6.48 4.38 -8.21
C ASP A 173 7.34 4.93 -7.07
N THR A 174 8.62 5.18 -7.33
CA THR A 174 9.57 5.70 -6.34
C THR A 174 9.18 7.12 -5.90
N PHE A 175 8.86 7.99 -6.86
CA PHE A 175 8.43 9.37 -6.59
C PHE A 175 7.17 9.41 -5.73
N TYR A 176 6.16 8.62 -6.10
CA TYR A 176 4.93 8.46 -5.34
C TYR A 176 5.23 8.01 -3.91
N LYS A 177 6.02 6.92 -3.76
CA LYS A 177 6.28 6.31 -2.45
C LYS A 177 7.07 7.26 -1.57
N ASN A 178 8.08 7.96 -2.10
CA ASN A 178 8.86 8.93 -1.33
C ASN A 178 7.99 10.06 -0.79
N LEU A 179 7.10 10.64 -1.61
CA LEU A 179 6.19 11.70 -1.15
C LEU A 179 5.26 11.23 -0.02
N ILE A 180 4.70 10.04 -0.14
CA ILE A 180 3.81 9.50 0.90
C ILE A 180 4.61 9.10 2.14
N LYS A 181 5.81 8.51 2.01
CA LYS A 181 6.69 8.17 3.13
C LYS A 181 7.13 9.42 3.91
N GLU A 182 7.48 10.50 3.22
CA GLU A 182 7.76 11.80 3.84
C GLU A 182 6.55 12.32 4.61
N TRP A 183 5.36 12.27 4.01
CA TRP A 183 4.12 12.69 4.69
C TRP A 183 3.84 11.84 5.93
N LEU A 184 3.94 10.50 5.84
CA LEU A 184 3.75 9.58 6.96
C LEU A 184 4.74 9.85 8.10
N THR A 185 6.01 10.06 7.75
CA THR A 185 7.07 10.38 8.70
C THR A 185 6.80 11.70 9.42
N SER A 186 6.30 12.72 8.70
CA SER A 186 5.90 14.01 9.30
C SER A 186 4.70 13.92 10.26
N LYS A 187 4.04 12.75 10.32
CA LYS A 187 2.92 12.45 11.21
C LYS A 187 3.27 11.41 12.28
N ASP A 188 4.55 11.04 12.40
CA ASP A 188 5.04 10.00 13.30
C ASP A 188 4.34 8.63 13.07
N ILE A 189 3.92 8.35 11.83
CA ILE A 189 3.34 7.07 11.45
C ILE A 189 4.46 6.15 10.96
N ALA A 190 4.63 5.02 11.64
CA ALA A 190 5.66 4.05 11.27
C ALA A 190 5.37 3.40 9.91
N ILE A 191 6.43 3.02 9.20
CA ILE A 191 6.35 2.43 7.86
C ILE A 191 7.07 1.08 7.89
N ILE A 192 6.34 0.03 7.53
CA ILE A 192 6.88 -1.32 7.35
C ILE A 192 7.17 -1.46 5.87
N GLU A 193 8.44 -1.22 5.52
CA GLU A 193 8.92 -1.27 4.15
C GLU A 193 9.06 -2.71 3.67
N VAL A 194 8.94 -2.89 2.34
CA VAL A 194 9.31 -4.17 1.73
C VAL A 194 10.85 -4.29 1.79
N PRO A 195 11.39 -5.41 2.30
CA PRO A 195 12.83 -5.64 2.35
C PRO A 195 13.51 -5.53 0.99
N LYS A 196 14.75 -5.01 0.97
CA LYS A 196 15.46 -4.69 -0.27
C LYS A 196 15.81 -5.92 -1.10
N GLU A 197 15.99 -7.06 -0.44
CA GLU A 197 16.20 -8.38 -1.06
C GLU A 197 14.99 -8.87 -1.85
N CYS A 198 13.82 -8.22 -1.74
CA CYS A 198 12.67 -8.53 -2.57
C CYS A 198 12.73 -7.91 -3.97
N TYR A 199 13.77 -7.10 -4.24
CA TYR A 199 13.92 -6.38 -5.49
C TYR A 199 15.07 -6.93 -6.34
N ASP A 200 14.94 -6.79 -7.66
CA ASP A 200 16.05 -6.97 -8.58
C ASP A 200 16.96 -5.74 -8.66
N GLU A 201 17.99 -5.80 -9.50
CA GLU A 201 19.00 -4.75 -9.66
C GLU A 201 18.42 -3.41 -10.16
N GLU A 202 17.29 -3.42 -10.86
CA GLU A 202 16.60 -2.21 -11.34
C GLU A 202 15.47 -1.77 -10.38
N GLY A 203 15.29 -2.49 -9.26
CA GLY A 203 14.34 -2.17 -8.21
C GLY A 203 12.91 -2.70 -8.43
N PHE A 204 12.68 -3.55 -9.43
CA PHE A 204 11.39 -4.26 -9.61
C PHE A 204 11.27 -5.39 -8.59
N MET A 205 10.05 -5.79 -8.25
CA MET A 205 9.83 -6.99 -7.44
C MET A 205 10.35 -8.25 -8.15
N LEU A 206 11.05 -9.11 -7.41
CA LEU A 206 11.46 -10.43 -7.88
C LEU A 206 10.24 -11.29 -8.22
N ASP A 207 10.35 -12.07 -9.30
CA ASP A 207 9.27 -12.91 -9.81
C ASP A 207 8.79 -13.96 -8.79
N GLN A 208 9.66 -14.41 -7.88
CA GLN A 208 9.28 -15.35 -6.82
C GLN A 208 8.20 -14.80 -5.88
N PHE A 209 8.03 -13.47 -5.79
CA PHE A 209 7.01 -12.83 -4.94
C PHE A 209 5.72 -12.50 -5.69
N ARG A 210 5.65 -12.79 -6.99
CA ARG A 210 4.50 -12.49 -7.84
C ARG A 210 3.29 -13.34 -7.45
N GLY A 211 2.10 -12.73 -7.46
CA GLY A 211 0.84 -13.45 -7.37
C GLY A 211 0.72 -14.60 -8.39
N ARG A 212 0.22 -15.75 -7.95
CA ARG A 212 0.19 -17.00 -8.76
C ARG A 212 -0.67 -16.93 -10.02
N SER A 213 -1.63 -16.00 -10.09
CA SER A 213 -2.50 -15.86 -11.26
C SER A 213 -1.81 -15.06 -12.35
N GLU A 214 -1.80 -15.56 -13.58
CA GLU A 214 -1.24 -14.82 -14.72
C GLU A 214 -1.96 -13.48 -14.99
N THR A 215 -3.22 -13.37 -14.57
CA THR A 215 -4.02 -12.15 -14.67
C THR A 215 -3.78 -11.17 -13.53
N ASP A 216 -3.12 -11.61 -12.46
CA ASP A 216 -2.73 -10.78 -11.33
C ASP A 216 -1.29 -10.29 -11.52
N MET A 217 -1.16 -9.00 -11.79
CA MET A 217 0.12 -8.36 -12.07
C MET A 217 0.55 -7.38 -10.98
N LEU A 218 -0.22 -7.30 -9.89
CA LEU A 218 -0.11 -6.23 -8.90
C LEU A 218 0.10 -6.76 -7.48
N HIS A 219 -0.47 -7.92 -7.15
CA HIS A 219 -0.38 -8.44 -5.79
C HIS A 219 0.82 -9.37 -5.61
N GLY A 220 1.33 -9.38 -4.38
CA GLY A 220 2.26 -10.38 -3.91
C GLY A 220 1.56 -11.73 -3.68
N ASN A 221 2.32 -12.81 -3.75
CA ASN A 221 1.85 -14.13 -3.32
C ASN A 221 1.86 -14.28 -1.79
N GLU A 222 1.54 -15.48 -1.34
CA GLU A 222 1.58 -15.86 0.07
C GLU A 222 3.00 -15.86 0.68
N GLU A 223 4.05 -16.17 -0.09
CA GLU A 223 5.45 -16.08 0.40
C GLU A 223 5.83 -14.64 0.72
N PHE A 224 5.48 -13.71 -0.16
CA PHE A 224 5.56 -12.27 0.10
C PHE A 224 4.75 -11.88 1.35
N GLY A 225 3.55 -12.45 1.48
CA GLY A 225 2.70 -12.26 2.65
C GLY A 225 3.35 -12.68 3.96
N VAL A 226 3.98 -13.87 4.00
CA VAL A 226 4.70 -14.39 5.17
C VAL A 226 5.85 -13.45 5.55
N LEU A 227 6.65 -13.07 4.56
CA LEU A 227 7.79 -12.17 4.75
C LEU A 227 7.37 -10.82 5.34
N MET A 228 6.35 -10.18 4.78
CA MET A 228 5.85 -8.91 5.30
C MET A 228 5.24 -9.03 6.70
N ILE A 229 4.60 -10.16 7.02
CA ILE A 229 4.07 -10.40 8.37
C ILE A 229 5.18 -10.57 9.39
N HIS A 230 6.31 -11.17 9.02
CA HIS A 230 7.50 -11.17 9.87
C HIS A 230 8.04 -9.76 10.13
N GLU A 231 8.08 -8.88 9.12
CA GLU A 231 8.49 -7.49 9.33
C GLU A 231 7.53 -6.72 10.24
N VAL A 232 6.21 -6.94 10.09
CA VAL A 232 5.22 -6.37 11.02
C VAL A 232 5.46 -6.90 12.44
N LEU A 233 5.69 -8.21 12.61
CA LEU A 233 5.92 -8.80 13.92
C LEU A 233 7.17 -8.24 14.59
N LYS A 234 8.29 -8.11 13.85
CA LYS A 234 9.53 -7.46 14.32
C LYS A 234 9.26 -6.04 14.82
N PHE A 235 8.49 -5.26 14.05
CA PHE A 235 8.09 -3.93 14.47
C PHE A 235 7.27 -3.95 15.77
N LEU A 236 6.23 -4.77 15.86
CA LEU A 236 5.38 -4.84 17.06
C LEU A 236 6.17 -5.25 18.31
N GLN A 237 7.10 -6.19 18.16
CA GLN A 237 8.01 -6.60 19.25
C GLN A 237 8.95 -5.48 19.68
N SER A 238 9.41 -4.62 18.76
CA SER A 238 10.24 -3.46 19.09
C SER A 238 9.50 -2.36 19.88
N LYS A 239 8.18 -2.46 19.98
CA LYS A 239 7.31 -1.50 20.69
C LYS A 239 6.72 -2.06 21.99
N SER A 240 7.04 -3.30 22.34
CA SER A 240 6.65 -3.97 23.59
C SER A 240 7.71 -3.72 24.65
#